data_AF-A0A7K7N020-F1
#
_entry.id   AF-A0A7K7N020-F1
#
_cell.length_a   1.000
_cell.length_b   1.000
_cell.length_c   1.000
_cell.angle_alpha   90.00
_cell.angle_beta   90.00
_cell.angle_gamma   90.00
#
_symmetry.space_group_name_H-M   'P 1'
#
loop_
_entity.id
_entity.type
_entity.pdbx_description
1 polymer ?
#
loop_
_entity_poly.entity_id
_entity_poly.type
_entity_poly.pdbx_seq_one_letter_code
_entity_poly.pdbx_strand_id
1 'polypeptide(L)'
;LQNCDLAQQSIVHIVQSPQKNSENKDQTEDNCAGGIPKALEREPESLTRIDLSTSILPSLSAGLAVILDTTKSISLPSEKSGAASYNSFYVFCKNFCQAVKPGKLRVRCSVCKQGTLTLARGPSCWDDVLIPTRIRGVCQSPRCNGNIAEFYFKCGAHPTTDSETSVALNLVTTNSRCITCITCTDIRSPVLVFQCVHRHVICLDCFHLYCVTMLNDRQFIHDLELGYSLPCV
;
A
#
# COMPACT_ATOMS: atom_id res chain seq x y z
N LEU A 1 -10.48 19.41 -7.61
CA LEU A 1 -9.28 18.57 -7.86
C LEU A 1 -8.48 18.30 -6.58
N GLN A 2 -8.21 19.31 -5.75
CA GLN A 2 -7.50 19.09 -4.46
C GLN A 2 -8.21 18.09 -3.53
N ASN A 3 -9.54 18.06 -3.53
CA ASN A 3 -10.33 17.10 -2.72
C ASN A 3 -10.20 15.63 -3.15
N CYS A 4 -9.58 15.35 -4.31
CA CYS A 4 -9.42 14.00 -4.86
C CYS A 4 -7.99 13.44 -4.64
N ASP A 5 -7.16 14.11 -3.85
CA ASP A 5 -5.75 13.75 -3.55
C ASP A 5 -4.89 13.49 -4.82
N LEU A 6 -5.19 14.17 -5.92
CA LEU A 6 -4.45 14.01 -7.16
C LEU A 6 -3.10 14.75 -7.06
N ALA A 7 -2.02 13.97 -6.96
CA ALA A 7 -0.66 14.51 -7.07
C ALA A 7 -0.44 15.15 -8.44
N GLN A 8 0.53 16.08 -8.52
CA GLN A 8 0.89 16.76 -9.76
C GLN A 8 1.20 15.75 -10.88
N GLN A 9 0.64 15.98 -12.07
CA GLN A 9 0.75 15.09 -13.25
C GLN A 9 0.20 13.67 -13.05
N SER A 10 -0.84 13.50 -12.22
CA SER A 10 -1.59 12.24 -12.14
C SER A 10 -2.49 12.03 -13.37
N ILE A 11 -2.69 10.77 -13.74
CA ILE A 11 -3.52 10.36 -14.88
C ILE A 11 -4.93 10.01 -14.36
N VAL A 12 -5.96 10.49 -15.06
CA VAL A 12 -7.37 10.17 -14.81
C VAL A 12 -8.00 9.61 -16.09
N HIS A 13 -8.81 8.56 -15.94
CA HIS A 13 -9.56 8.00 -17.06
C HIS A 13 -11.00 8.51 -17.03
N ILE A 14 -11.46 9.07 -18.15
CA ILE A 14 -12.85 9.51 -18.34
C ILE A 14 -13.54 8.48 -19.22
N VAL A 15 -14.65 7.94 -18.74
CA VAL A 15 -15.49 6.97 -19.45
C VAL A 15 -16.86 7.60 -19.71
N GLN A 16 -17.40 7.39 -20.90
CA GLN A 16 -18.78 7.76 -21.19
C GLN A 16 -19.71 6.69 -20.63
N SER A 17 -20.68 7.10 -19.82
CA SER A 17 -21.77 6.21 -19.38
C SER A 17 -22.53 5.72 -20.62
N PRO A 18 -22.89 4.42 -20.71
CA PRO A 18 -23.84 3.98 -21.73
C PRO A 18 -25.11 4.80 -21.55
N GLN A 19 -25.52 5.56 -22.57
CA GLN A 19 -26.83 6.21 -22.55
C GLN A 19 -27.87 5.11 -22.33
N LYS A 20 -28.55 5.14 -21.17
CA LYS A 20 -29.83 4.46 -21.06
C LYS A 20 -30.72 5.14 -22.10
N ASN A 21 -31.04 4.45 -23.19
CA ASN A 21 -32.14 4.84 -24.04
C ASN A 21 -33.41 4.82 -23.18
N SER A 22 -33.77 5.97 -22.64
CA SER A 22 -35.07 6.22 -22.04
C SER A 22 -36.03 6.52 -23.18
N GLU A 23 -36.64 5.48 -23.73
CA GLU A 23 -37.86 5.62 -24.51
C GLU A 23 -38.95 4.73 -23.88
N ASN A 24 -39.86 5.43 -23.19
CA ASN A 24 -41.28 5.16 -22.98
C ASN A 24 -41.72 3.77 -22.49
N LYS A 25 -42.18 3.73 -21.24
CA LYS A 25 -43.45 3.04 -20.93
C LYS A 25 -44.17 3.71 -19.76
N ASP A 26 -45.44 3.95 -20.04
CA ASP A 26 -46.43 4.65 -19.24
C ASP A 26 -46.66 4.09 -17.84
N GLN A 27 -47.23 4.99 -17.04
CA GLN A 27 -47.74 4.84 -15.69
C GLN A 27 -48.56 3.57 -15.49
N THR A 28 -48.27 2.83 -14.42
CA THR A 28 -49.32 2.20 -13.62
C THR A 28 -48.83 2.14 -12.18
N GLU A 29 -49.55 2.84 -11.30
CA GLU A 29 -49.38 2.79 -9.85
C GLU A 29 -49.65 1.38 -9.35
N ASP A 30 -48.76 0.83 -8.53
CA ASP A 30 -49.17 -0.18 -7.56
C ASP A 30 -48.34 -0.08 -6.28
N ASN A 31 -49.07 0.06 -5.17
CA ASN A 31 -48.55 0.26 -3.83
C ASN A 31 -48.15 -1.09 -3.24
N CYS A 32 -46.87 -1.30 -2.96
CA CYS A 32 -46.45 -2.32 -2.00
C CYS A 32 -45.25 -1.87 -1.18
N ALA A 33 -45.51 -1.68 0.12
CA ALA A 33 -44.55 -1.36 1.16
C ALA A 33 -43.52 -2.48 1.32
N GLY A 34 -42.24 -2.12 1.23
CA GLY A 34 -41.12 -3.01 1.50
C GLY A 34 -39.88 -2.17 1.79
N GLY A 35 -39.76 -1.69 3.03
CA GLY A 35 -38.57 -0.97 3.48
C GLY A 35 -37.35 -1.88 3.45
N ILE A 36 -36.47 -1.67 2.47
CA ILE A 36 -35.13 -2.23 2.47
C ILE A 36 -34.30 -1.39 3.45
N PRO A 37 -33.68 -1.98 4.48
CA PRO A 37 -32.85 -1.22 5.38
C PRO A 37 -31.68 -0.63 4.59
N LYS A 38 -31.50 0.69 4.66
CA LYS A 38 -30.31 1.39 4.17
C LYS A 38 -29.08 0.69 4.75
N ALA A 39 -28.44 -0.17 3.95
CA ALA A 39 -27.07 -0.56 4.21
C ALA A 39 -26.29 0.75 4.33
N LEU A 40 -25.54 0.88 5.42
CA LEU A 40 -24.60 1.96 5.63
C LEU A 40 -23.54 1.83 4.51
N GLU A 41 -23.81 2.41 3.34
CA GLU A 41 -22.87 2.44 2.23
C GLU A 41 -21.67 3.24 2.69
N ARG A 42 -20.64 2.52 3.13
CA ARG A 42 -19.34 3.07 3.42
C ARG A 42 -18.80 3.54 2.08
N GLU A 43 -18.75 4.86 1.89
CA GLU A 43 -18.13 5.50 0.71
C GLU A 43 -16.80 4.80 0.38
N PRO A 44 -16.57 4.42 -0.88
CA PRO A 44 -15.37 3.69 -1.28
C PRO A 44 -14.14 4.55 -0.99
N GLU A 45 -13.30 4.08 -0.07
CA GLU A 45 -12.11 4.79 0.36
C GLU A 45 -11.07 4.88 -0.77
N SER A 46 -10.53 6.07 -1.00
CA SER A 46 -9.54 6.30 -2.06
C SER A 46 -8.26 5.51 -1.80
N LEU A 47 -7.71 4.89 -2.85
CA LEU A 47 -6.43 4.16 -2.79
C LEU A 47 -5.25 5.06 -2.34
N THR A 48 -5.38 6.38 -2.45
CA THR A 48 -4.37 7.36 -2.00
C THR A 48 -4.27 7.47 -0.49
N ARG A 49 -5.30 7.03 0.26
CA ARG A 49 -5.36 7.16 1.73
C ARG A 49 -5.15 5.84 2.46
N ILE A 50 -4.91 4.76 1.73
CA ILE A 50 -4.81 3.42 2.31
C ILE A 50 -3.49 3.26 3.04
N ASP A 51 -3.56 2.85 4.30
CA ASP A 51 -2.42 2.47 5.11
C ASP A 51 -2.45 0.99 5.50
N LEU A 52 -1.53 0.21 4.92
CA LEU A 52 -1.34 -1.20 5.25
C LEU A 52 -0.27 -1.41 6.34
N SER A 53 0.38 -0.36 6.83
CA SER A 53 1.45 -0.43 7.84
C SER A 53 0.95 -0.93 9.20
N THR A 54 -0.32 -0.68 9.55
CA THR A 54 -0.95 -1.16 10.79
C THR A 54 -0.98 -2.68 10.86
N SER A 55 -1.07 -3.36 9.71
CA SER A 55 -0.95 -4.81 9.62
C SER A 55 0.48 -5.31 9.80
N ILE A 56 1.49 -4.43 9.72
CA ILE A 56 2.92 -4.76 9.73
C ILE A 56 3.65 -4.37 11.01
N LEU A 57 3.40 -3.17 11.53
CA LEU A 57 4.14 -2.70 12.70
C LEU A 57 3.69 -3.45 13.97
N PRO A 58 4.62 -3.94 14.80
CA PRO A 58 4.27 -4.51 16.09
C PRO A 58 3.67 -3.44 17.01
N SER A 59 2.68 -3.82 17.82
CA SER A 59 1.93 -2.91 18.72
C SER A 59 2.78 -2.37 19.87
N LEU A 60 3.83 -3.08 20.25
CA LEU A 60 4.80 -2.67 21.25
C LEU A 60 6.22 -2.95 20.74
N SER A 61 7.17 -2.08 21.10
CA SER A 61 8.61 -2.35 20.97
C SER A 61 9.02 -3.43 21.97
N ALA A 62 8.67 -4.68 21.68
CA ALA A 62 9.10 -5.83 22.47
C ALA A 62 10.52 -6.22 22.05
N GLY A 63 11.52 -5.47 22.52
CA GLY A 63 12.93 -5.76 22.28
C GLY A 63 13.82 -4.81 23.07
N LEU A 64 14.48 -5.34 24.12
CA LEU A 64 15.36 -4.69 25.09
C LEU A 64 14.70 -3.75 26.12
N ALA A 65 14.06 -4.34 27.12
CA ALA A 65 14.02 -3.74 28.45
C ALA A 65 15.41 -3.90 29.11
N VAL A 66 16.31 -2.96 28.87
CA VAL A 66 17.46 -2.74 29.78
C VAL A 66 16.94 -1.88 30.92
N ILE A 67 16.94 -2.45 32.12
CA ILE A 67 16.67 -1.75 33.38
C ILE A 67 17.72 -0.65 33.55
N LEU A 68 17.35 0.61 33.36
CA LEU A 68 18.00 1.76 33.99
C LEU A 68 16.93 2.81 34.33
N ASP A 69 16.65 2.90 35.63
CA ASP A 69 15.83 3.93 36.24
C ASP A 69 16.45 5.34 36.10
N THR A 70 15.56 6.33 36.14
CA THR A 70 15.76 7.74 36.56
C THR A 70 15.81 8.79 35.43
N THR A 71 14.64 9.41 35.23
CA THR A 71 14.42 10.80 34.78
C THR A 71 15.14 11.30 33.53
N LYS A 72 14.53 11.08 32.36
CA LYS A 72 14.59 12.05 31.27
C LYS A 72 13.30 11.99 30.48
N SER A 73 12.46 13.01 30.65
CA SER A 73 11.33 13.29 29.77
C SER A 73 11.87 13.47 28.34
N ILE A 74 11.75 12.44 27.51
CA ILE A 74 12.00 12.54 26.08
C ILE A 74 10.85 13.39 25.54
N SER A 75 11.14 14.67 25.31
CA SER A 75 10.28 15.57 24.56
C SER A 75 10.14 15.00 23.14
N LEU A 76 8.93 14.57 22.78
CA LEU A 76 8.57 14.33 21.38
C LEU A 76 8.95 15.58 20.56
N PRO A 77 9.55 15.43 19.37
CA PRO A 77 9.70 16.55 18.47
C PRO A 77 8.31 17.09 18.13
N SER A 78 8.09 18.35 18.50
CA SER A 78 6.92 19.14 18.17
C SER A 78 6.62 19.02 16.67
N GLU A 79 5.51 18.37 16.33
CA GLU A 79 4.96 18.33 14.98
C GLU A 79 4.51 19.73 14.58
N LYS A 80 5.44 20.49 14.00
CA LYS A 80 5.15 21.66 13.17
C LYS A 80 5.83 21.48 11.83
N SER A 81 5.18 20.77 10.91
CA SER A 81 5.46 20.91 9.47
C SER A 81 4.29 20.36 8.66
N GLY A 82 3.83 21.10 7.66
CA GLY A 82 2.58 20.89 6.94
C GLY A 82 2.43 19.49 6.35
N ALA A 83 1.20 18.96 6.41
CA ALA A 83 0.68 17.75 5.76
C ALA A 83 1.74 16.92 5.01
N ALA A 84 2.64 16.29 5.78
CA ALA A 84 3.63 15.40 5.19
C ALA A 84 2.84 14.24 4.58
N SER A 85 2.95 14.06 3.27
CA SER A 85 2.34 12.94 2.55
C SER A 85 2.70 11.64 3.25
N TYR A 86 1.77 11.10 4.04
CA TYR A 86 1.91 9.81 4.68
C TYR A 86 2.05 8.77 3.57
N ASN A 87 3.18 8.08 3.53
CA ASN A 87 3.51 7.16 2.44
C ASN A 87 3.47 5.72 2.95
N SER A 88 2.33 5.06 2.80
CA SER A 88 2.12 3.70 3.29
C SER A 88 2.91 2.63 2.54
N PHE A 89 3.36 2.94 1.33
CA PHE A 89 3.95 1.98 0.41
C PHE A 89 5.35 2.41 -0.01
N TYR A 90 6.26 1.44 -0.11
CA TYR A 90 7.59 1.63 -0.65
C TYR A 90 7.79 0.72 -1.86
N VAL A 91 8.50 1.25 -2.85
CA VAL A 91 8.85 0.54 -4.09
C VAL A 91 10.34 0.70 -4.37
N PHE A 92 10.91 -0.25 -5.12
CA PHE A 92 12.22 -0.06 -5.73
C PHE A 92 12.04 0.51 -7.15
N CYS A 93 12.40 1.79 -7.34
CA CYS A 93 12.37 2.41 -8.67
C CYS A 93 13.67 2.09 -9.41
N LYS A 94 13.59 1.24 -10.44
CA LYS A 94 14.76 0.73 -11.19
C LYS A 94 15.39 1.77 -12.12
N ASN A 95 14.58 2.53 -12.86
CA ASN A 95 15.09 3.26 -14.03
C ASN A 95 15.61 4.66 -13.67
N PHE A 96 14.87 5.42 -12.88
CA PHE A 96 15.18 6.83 -12.62
C PHE A 96 15.89 7.03 -11.27
N CYS A 97 15.36 6.44 -10.19
CA CYS A 97 15.89 6.68 -8.85
C CYS A 97 16.98 5.69 -8.43
N GLN A 98 16.94 4.46 -8.94
CA GLN A 98 17.80 3.35 -8.53
C GLN A 98 17.83 3.14 -7.01
N ALA A 99 16.69 3.37 -6.35
CA ALA A 99 16.59 3.41 -4.90
C ALA A 99 15.18 3.07 -4.43
N VAL A 100 15.09 2.75 -3.14
CA VAL A 100 13.81 2.64 -2.43
C VAL A 100 13.16 4.02 -2.34
N LYS A 101 11.91 4.13 -2.79
CA LYS A 101 11.13 5.37 -2.80
C LYS A 101 9.69 5.11 -2.36
N PRO A 102 8.97 6.15 -1.91
CA PRO A 102 7.53 6.07 -1.76
C PRO A 102 6.85 5.57 -3.03
N GLY A 103 5.87 4.69 -2.86
CA GLY A 103 5.09 4.09 -3.93
C GLY A 103 3.66 4.64 -3.99
N LYS A 104 3.08 4.65 -5.19
CA LYS A 104 1.67 4.95 -5.43
C LYS A 104 0.96 3.65 -5.79
N LEU A 105 -0.03 3.25 -4.99
CA LEU A 105 -0.92 2.13 -5.31
C LEU A 105 -1.90 2.56 -6.40
N ARG A 106 -2.02 1.75 -7.45
CA ARG A 106 -2.94 1.93 -8.56
C ARG A 106 -3.69 0.62 -8.83
N VAL A 107 -4.82 0.74 -9.51
CA VAL A 107 -5.64 -0.40 -9.91
C VAL A 107 -6.04 -0.28 -11.36
N ARG A 108 -6.13 -1.42 -12.05
CA ARG A 108 -6.65 -1.53 -13.41
C ARG A 108 -7.51 -2.78 -13.55
N CYS A 109 -8.29 -2.85 -14.62
CA CYS A 109 -9.01 -4.06 -14.98
C CYS A 109 -8.02 -5.14 -15.42
N SER A 110 -8.11 -6.35 -14.86
CA SER A 110 -7.22 -7.45 -15.24
C SER A 110 -7.36 -7.90 -16.70
N VAL A 111 -8.53 -7.64 -17.32
CA VAL A 111 -8.86 -8.04 -18.69
C VAL A 111 -8.37 -7.02 -19.71
N CYS A 112 -8.86 -5.77 -19.66
CA CYS A 112 -8.51 -4.74 -20.65
C CYS A 112 -7.28 -3.89 -20.27
N LYS A 113 -6.72 -4.08 -19.06
CA LYS A 113 -5.57 -3.33 -18.52
C LYS A 113 -5.76 -1.82 -18.41
N GLN A 114 -7.00 -1.32 -18.49
CA GLN A 114 -7.35 0.09 -18.33
C GLN A 114 -7.62 0.44 -16.86
N GLY A 115 -7.28 1.67 -16.45
CA GLY A 115 -7.56 2.22 -15.11
C GLY A 115 -9.02 2.63 -14.88
N THR A 116 -9.96 1.91 -15.49
CA THR A 116 -11.40 2.20 -15.49
C THR A 116 -12.21 1.24 -14.61
N LEU A 117 -11.54 0.47 -13.75
CA LEU A 117 -12.19 -0.48 -12.85
C LEU A 117 -12.53 0.18 -11.51
N THR A 118 -13.82 0.24 -11.18
CA THR A 118 -14.32 0.69 -9.88
C THR A 118 -14.38 -0.49 -8.92
N LEU A 119 -13.75 -0.37 -7.75
CA LEU A 119 -13.68 -1.46 -6.78
C LEU A 119 -14.99 -1.60 -5.99
N ALA A 120 -15.38 -2.85 -5.69
CA ALA A 120 -16.51 -3.12 -4.80
C ALA A 120 -16.16 -2.86 -3.32
N ARG A 121 -14.87 -2.99 -2.96
CA ARG A 121 -14.31 -2.63 -1.65
C ARG A 121 -12.85 -2.20 -1.81
N GLY A 122 -12.37 -1.36 -0.89
CA GLY A 122 -10.94 -1.06 -0.79
C GLY A 122 -10.10 -2.25 -0.27
N PRO A 123 -8.80 -2.32 -0.60
CA PRO A 123 -7.87 -3.26 0.03
C PRO A 123 -7.60 -2.89 1.50
N SER A 124 -7.51 -3.91 2.35
CA SER A 124 -7.27 -3.75 3.79
C SER A 124 -5.97 -4.41 4.30
N CYS A 125 -5.30 -5.20 3.46
CA CYS A 125 -4.03 -5.86 3.79
C CYS A 125 -3.19 -6.09 2.52
N TRP A 126 -1.92 -6.48 2.68
CA TRP A 126 -1.03 -6.71 1.54
C TRP A 126 -1.52 -7.84 0.63
N ASP A 127 -2.14 -8.89 1.17
CA ASP A 127 -2.70 -9.98 0.37
C ASP A 127 -3.73 -9.48 -0.65
N ASP A 128 -4.53 -8.49 -0.29
CA ASP A 128 -5.55 -7.94 -1.18
C ASP A 128 -4.97 -7.28 -2.44
N VAL A 129 -3.73 -6.79 -2.35
CA VAL A 129 -3.04 -6.09 -3.45
C VAL A 129 -1.96 -6.94 -4.13
N LEU A 130 -1.41 -7.94 -3.45
CA LEU A 130 -0.35 -8.81 -3.98
C LEU A 130 -0.91 -10.10 -4.60
N ILE A 131 -1.97 -10.68 -4.03
CA ILE A 131 -2.55 -11.92 -4.52
C ILE A 131 -3.56 -11.60 -5.63
N PRO A 132 -3.37 -12.14 -6.85
CA PRO A 132 -4.32 -11.92 -7.93
C PRO A 132 -5.73 -12.37 -7.55
N THR A 133 -6.75 -11.74 -8.15
CA THR A 133 -8.18 -12.14 -8.03
C THR A 133 -8.84 -11.95 -6.66
N ARG A 134 -8.14 -11.40 -5.66
CA ARG A 134 -8.68 -11.14 -4.31
C ARG A 134 -9.81 -10.12 -4.27
N ILE A 135 -9.70 -9.03 -5.04
CA ILE A 135 -10.68 -7.95 -5.06
C ILE A 135 -11.39 -7.91 -6.41
N ARG A 136 -12.71 -7.73 -6.33
CA ARG A 136 -13.59 -7.57 -7.49
C ARG A 136 -14.02 -6.11 -7.65
N GLY A 137 -14.45 -5.80 -8.85
CA GLY A 137 -14.98 -4.50 -9.21
C GLY A 137 -15.80 -4.59 -10.50
N VAL A 138 -16.14 -3.42 -11.05
CA VAL A 138 -16.83 -3.31 -12.33
C VAL A 138 -15.98 -2.44 -13.25
N CYS A 139 -15.53 -3.00 -14.38
CA CYS A 139 -14.86 -2.24 -15.41
C CYS A 139 -15.85 -1.34 -16.14
N GLN A 140 -15.56 -0.04 -16.21
CA GLN A 140 -16.40 0.94 -16.89
C GLN A 140 -16.02 1.15 -18.37
N SER A 141 -15.00 0.43 -18.87
CA SER A 141 -14.63 0.52 -20.29
C SER A 141 -15.73 -0.04 -21.19
N PRO A 142 -16.07 0.63 -22.31
CA PRO A 142 -17.02 0.09 -23.29
C PRO A 142 -16.54 -1.28 -23.77
N ARG A 143 -17.47 -2.25 -23.84
CA ARG A 143 -17.19 -3.62 -24.32
C ARG A 143 -16.20 -4.41 -23.44
N CYS A 144 -16.10 -4.10 -22.15
CA CYS A 144 -15.32 -4.90 -21.20
C CYS A 144 -16.22 -5.43 -20.08
N ASN A 145 -16.31 -6.75 -19.95
CA ASN A 145 -17.03 -7.42 -18.86
C ASN A 145 -16.10 -7.84 -17.71
N GLY A 146 -14.93 -7.21 -17.61
CA GLY A 146 -13.93 -7.53 -16.60
C GLY A 146 -14.40 -7.11 -15.20
N ASN A 147 -14.26 -8.01 -14.24
CA ASN A 147 -14.70 -7.80 -12.86
C ASN A 147 -13.61 -8.07 -11.80
N ILE A 148 -12.37 -8.26 -12.23
CA ILE A 148 -11.23 -8.57 -11.36
C ILE A 148 -10.29 -7.38 -11.35
N ALA A 149 -9.96 -6.92 -10.14
CA ALA A 149 -8.97 -5.89 -9.92
C ALA A 149 -7.55 -6.45 -10.09
N GLU A 150 -6.71 -5.70 -10.79
CA GLU A 150 -5.27 -5.91 -10.84
C GLU A 150 -4.59 -4.68 -10.26
N PHE A 151 -3.97 -4.87 -9.10
CA PHE A 151 -3.21 -3.81 -8.44
C PHE A 151 -1.78 -3.76 -8.97
N TYR A 152 -1.23 -2.56 -8.98
CA TYR A 152 0.15 -2.34 -9.35
C TYR A 152 0.66 -1.06 -8.69
N PHE A 153 1.98 -0.92 -8.62
CA PHE A 153 2.62 0.19 -7.94
C PHE A 153 3.44 1.02 -8.92
N LYS A 154 3.50 2.33 -8.67
CA LYS A 154 4.34 3.29 -9.40
C LYS A 154 5.27 4.01 -8.44
N CYS A 155 6.41 4.50 -8.93
CA CYS A 155 7.25 5.39 -8.15
C CYS A 155 6.52 6.70 -7.84
N GLY A 156 6.56 7.12 -6.58
CA GLY A 156 5.96 8.37 -6.13
C GLY A 156 6.85 9.60 -6.32
N ALA A 157 8.17 9.39 -6.50
CA ALA A 157 9.18 10.46 -6.48
C ALA A 157 9.33 11.23 -7.80
N HIS A 158 8.74 10.75 -8.88
CA HIS A 158 8.75 11.42 -10.18
C HIS A 158 7.44 11.14 -10.94
N PRO A 159 7.13 11.91 -11.99
CA PRO A 159 6.03 11.59 -12.91
C PRO A 159 6.27 10.22 -13.56
N THR A 160 5.20 9.46 -13.74
CA THR A 160 5.25 8.10 -14.29
C THR A 160 4.13 7.87 -15.28
N THR A 161 4.42 7.22 -16.40
CA THR A 161 3.41 6.80 -17.39
C THR A 161 2.56 5.63 -16.88
N ASP A 162 1.54 5.20 -17.63
CA ASP A 162 0.69 4.05 -17.23
C ASP A 162 1.33 2.69 -17.41
N SER A 163 2.31 2.56 -18.29
CA SER A 163 3.08 1.34 -18.48
C SER A 163 4.19 1.17 -17.44
N GLU A 164 4.65 2.27 -16.84
CA GLU A 164 5.69 2.24 -15.82
C GLU A 164 5.15 1.69 -14.50
N THR A 165 5.73 0.56 -14.09
CA THR A 165 5.43 -0.10 -12.82
C THR A 165 6.70 -0.28 -12.01
N SER A 166 6.57 -0.36 -10.69
CA SER A 166 7.68 -0.62 -9.76
C SER A 166 7.27 -1.73 -8.81
N VAL A 167 8.24 -2.54 -8.37
CA VAL A 167 8.00 -3.65 -7.45
C VAL A 167 7.77 -3.08 -6.06
N ALA A 168 6.66 -3.49 -5.41
CA ALA A 168 6.38 -3.15 -4.03
C ALA A 168 7.29 -3.92 -3.08
N LEU A 169 7.82 -3.21 -2.09
CA LEU A 169 8.61 -3.77 -1.01
C LEU A 169 7.70 -3.89 0.21
N ASN A 170 6.91 -4.96 0.25
CA ASN A 170 5.86 -5.18 1.24
C ASN A 170 6.35 -5.34 2.69
N LEU A 171 7.64 -5.60 2.90
CA LEU A 171 8.25 -5.62 4.23
C LEU A 171 8.75 -4.24 4.69
N VAL A 172 8.82 -3.26 3.80
CA VAL A 172 9.30 -1.91 4.10
C VAL A 172 8.11 -1.00 4.40
N THR A 173 8.18 -0.30 5.53
CA THR A 173 7.10 0.56 5.99
C THR A 173 7.61 1.81 6.70
N THR A 174 6.75 2.83 6.78
CA THR A 174 7.06 4.05 7.53
C THR A 174 7.09 3.73 9.01
N ASN A 175 8.13 4.17 9.71
CA ASN A 175 8.24 3.96 11.15
C ASN A 175 7.42 4.97 11.95
N SER A 176 6.09 4.91 11.81
CA SER A 176 5.15 5.83 12.48
C SER A 176 5.10 5.68 13.99
N ARG A 177 5.61 4.56 14.53
CA ARG A 177 5.64 4.23 15.96
C ARG A 177 7.00 4.47 16.61
N CYS A 178 7.95 5.09 15.89
CA CYS A 178 9.29 5.41 16.38
C CYS A 178 10.02 4.18 16.99
N ILE A 179 9.85 3.00 16.39
CA ILE A 179 10.48 1.76 16.85
C ILE A 179 11.98 1.82 16.55
N THR A 180 12.79 1.51 17.55
CA THR A 180 14.26 1.47 17.42
C THR A 180 14.70 0.31 16.53
N CYS A 181 15.74 0.52 15.73
CA CYS A 181 16.38 -0.54 14.97
C CYS A 181 16.97 -1.61 15.90
N ILE A 182 16.74 -2.89 15.63
CA ILE A 182 17.25 -4.01 16.44
C ILE A 182 18.78 -4.06 16.54
N THR A 183 19.50 -3.53 15.54
CA THR A 183 20.97 -3.59 15.50
C THR A 183 21.62 -2.32 16.04
N CYS A 184 21.26 -1.13 15.54
CA CYS A 184 21.91 0.12 15.92
C CYS A 184 21.16 0.92 16.98
N THR A 185 19.96 0.51 17.39
CA THR A 185 19.09 1.20 18.36
C THR A 185 18.60 2.60 17.95
N ASP A 186 19.04 3.13 16.81
CA ASP A 186 18.54 4.39 16.26
C ASP A 186 17.07 4.27 15.81
N ILE A 187 16.35 5.39 15.91
CA ILE A 187 15.02 5.56 15.30
C ILE A 187 15.20 6.10 13.87
N ARG A 188 14.86 5.29 12.86
CA ARG A 188 14.97 5.64 11.43
C ARG A 188 13.63 5.41 10.73
N SER A 189 13.47 6.01 9.55
CA SER A 189 12.30 5.78 8.68
C SER A 189 12.68 5.96 7.21
N PRO A 190 12.27 5.05 6.29
CA PRO A 190 11.54 3.81 6.55
C PRO A 190 12.36 2.74 7.26
N VAL A 191 11.68 1.67 7.67
CA VAL A 191 12.25 0.46 8.28
C VAL A 191 11.74 -0.78 7.56
N LEU A 192 12.50 -1.87 7.64
CA LEU A 192 12.06 -3.20 7.24
C LEU A 192 11.57 -3.95 8.48
N VAL A 193 10.42 -4.63 8.36
CA VAL A 193 9.85 -5.46 9.41
C VAL A 193 9.87 -6.91 8.95
N PHE A 194 10.62 -7.76 9.65
CA PHE A 194 10.67 -9.18 9.37
C PHE A 194 9.33 -9.86 9.69
N GLN A 195 9.07 -10.98 9.01
CA GLN A 195 7.86 -11.79 9.22
C GLN A 195 8.03 -12.87 10.30
N CYS A 196 9.03 -12.73 11.18
CA CYS A 196 9.17 -13.59 12.36
C CYS A 196 8.07 -13.29 13.40
N VAL A 197 7.88 -14.20 14.37
CA VAL A 197 6.83 -14.08 15.41
C VAL A 197 6.89 -12.75 16.16
N HIS A 198 8.09 -12.23 16.39
CA HIS A 198 8.32 -10.96 17.10
C HIS A 198 8.28 -9.72 16.20
N ARG A 199 8.17 -9.90 14.88
CA ARG A 199 8.15 -8.81 13.89
C ARG A 199 9.30 -7.83 14.07
N HIS A 200 10.52 -8.36 14.15
CA HIS A 200 11.71 -7.54 14.39
C HIS A 200 11.86 -6.44 13.34
N VAL A 201 12.26 -5.25 13.81
CA VAL A 201 12.37 -4.04 13.00
C VAL A 201 13.84 -3.68 12.81
N ILE A 202 14.26 -3.46 11.57
CA ILE A 202 15.63 -3.07 11.20
C ILE A 202 15.59 -1.86 10.27
N CYS A 203 16.48 -0.88 10.48
CA CYS A 203 16.60 0.25 9.55
C CYS A 203 17.24 -0.21 8.22
N LEU A 204 16.99 0.52 7.13
CA LEU A 204 17.49 0.11 5.82
C LEU A 204 19.02 0.11 5.71
N ASP A 205 19.72 0.99 6.44
CA ASP A 205 21.18 1.04 6.45
C ASP A 205 21.77 -0.24 7.08
N CYS A 206 21.24 -0.65 8.23
CA CYS A 206 21.66 -1.89 8.88
C CYS A 206 21.22 -3.13 8.11
N PHE A 207 20.05 -3.09 7.45
CA PHE A 207 19.62 -4.18 6.58
C PHE A 207 20.54 -4.34 5.37
N HIS A 208 20.97 -3.24 4.75
CA HIS A 208 21.97 -3.28 3.67
C HIS A 208 23.28 -3.90 4.16
N LEU A 209 23.79 -3.45 5.33
CA LEU A 209 25.02 -3.99 5.90
C LEU A 209 24.87 -5.50 6.22
N TYR A 210 23.77 -5.91 6.82
CA TYR A 210 23.45 -7.32 7.07
C TYR A 210 23.51 -8.15 5.79
N CYS A 211 22.82 -7.72 4.74
CA CYS A 211 22.83 -8.41 3.45
C CYS A 211 24.23 -8.50 2.84
N VAL A 212 25.03 -7.42 2.87
CA VAL A 212 26.39 -7.42 2.32
C VAL A 212 27.31 -8.36 3.11
N THR A 213 27.26 -8.32 4.44
CA THR A 213 28.05 -9.22 5.29
C THR A 213 27.70 -10.68 5.02
N MET A 214 26.40 -11.03 5.03
CA MET A 214 25.96 -12.40 4.77
C MET A 214 26.29 -12.86 3.34
N LEU A 215 26.30 -11.96 2.36
CA LEU A 215 26.68 -12.30 0.99
C LEU A 215 28.17 -12.64 0.89
N ASN A 216 29.02 -11.81 1.51
CA ASN A 216 30.47 -12.04 1.54
C ASN A 216 30.82 -13.34 2.27
N ASP A 217 30.11 -13.63 3.37
CA ASP A 217 30.32 -14.82 4.19
C ASP A 217 29.60 -16.08 3.63
N ARG A 218 28.91 -15.95 2.48
CA ARG A 218 28.13 -17.01 1.83
C ARG A 218 27.08 -17.65 2.75
N GLN A 219 26.45 -16.84 3.60
CA GLN A 219 25.45 -17.25 4.59
C GLN A 219 24.00 -17.08 4.09
N PHE A 220 23.79 -16.82 2.79
CA PHE A 220 22.44 -16.85 2.22
C PHE A 220 21.89 -18.28 2.25
N ILE A 221 20.63 -18.41 2.67
CA ILE A 221 19.96 -19.69 2.81
C ILE A 221 19.19 -19.96 1.52
N HIS A 222 19.42 -21.12 0.92
CA HIS A 222 18.64 -21.59 -0.23
C HIS A 222 17.37 -22.30 0.25
N ASP A 223 16.23 -21.73 -0.10
CA ASP A 223 14.92 -22.35 0.02
C ASP A 223 14.47 -22.88 -1.35
N LEU A 224 13.83 -24.05 -1.38
CA LEU A 224 13.46 -24.72 -2.64
C LEU A 224 12.37 -23.97 -3.42
N GLU A 225 11.52 -23.20 -2.76
CA GLU A 225 10.42 -22.46 -3.38
C GLU A 225 10.78 -20.98 -3.60
N LEU A 226 11.52 -20.39 -2.66
CA LEU A 226 11.84 -18.95 -2.67
C LEU A 226 13.21 -18.62 -3.30
N GLY A 227 14.11 -19.59 -3.40
CA GLY A 227 15.50 -19.40 -3.81
C GLY A 227 16.39 -18.90 -2.66
N TYR A 228 17.41 -18.09 -2.95
CA TYR A 228 18.33 -17.59 -1.92
C TYR A 228 17.75 -16.38 -1.18
N SER A 229 17.68 -16.47 0.15
CA SER A 229 17.14 -15.42 1.03
C SER A 229 17.88 -15.37 2.36
N LEU A 230 17.47 -14.42 3.23
CA LEU A 230 17.97 -14.27 4.59
C LEU A 230 16.81 -14.29 5.59
N PRO A 231 16.98 -14.93 6.75
CA PRO A 231 16.01 -14.88 7.83
C PRO A 231 16.06 -13.53 8.56
N CYS A 232 15.31 -13.42 9.65
CA CYS A 232 15.52 -12.34 10.61
C CYS A 232 16.98 -12.36 11.12
N VAL A 233 17.56 -11.16 11.29
CA VAL A 233 18.86 -10.96 11.96
C VAL A 233 18.87 -11.49 13.38
#